data_AF-A0A8S3JCN2-F1
#
_entry.id   AF-A0A8S3JCN2-F1
#
_cell.length_a   1.000
_cell.length_b   1.000
_cell.length_c   1.000
_cell.angle_alpha   90.00
_cell.angle_beta   90.00
_cell.angle_gamma   90.00
#
_symmetry.space_group_name_H-M   'P 1'
#
loop_
_entity.id
_entity.type
_entity.pdbx_description
1 polymer ?
#
loop_
_entity_poly.entity_id
_entity_poly.type
_entity_poly.pdbx_seq_one_letter_code
_entity_poly.pdbx_strand_id
1 'polypeptide(L)'
;MLYPSFADALRDLDDCLTLVFLFANFPLLKKLYEPRLRLCRRLSVEFLHYVIASGSLKKCFISIKGYYFQAEIRGEIITWIIPHKLGHKNPADVDFKIMATFLEFYTTLLGFVNYKLYSEHGLIYPPKLTFTPTTSS
;
A
#
# COMPACT_ATOMS: atom_id res chain seq x y z
N MET A 1 14.97 -13.39 -4.51
CA MET A 1 13.51 -13.57 -4.63
C MET A 1 13.10 -14.47 -3.49
N LEU A 2 12.66 -13.90 -2.36
CA LEU A 2 12.54 -14.58 -1.06
C LEU A 2 11.24 -15.39 -0.89
N TYR A 3 10.36 -15.39 -1.89
CA TYR A 3 9.09 -16.11 -1.89
C TYR A 3 9.07 -17.16 -3.00
N PRO A 4 8.94 -18.47 -2.67
CA PRO A 4 8.93 -19.53 -3.66
C PRO A 4 7.64 -19.54 -4.50
N SER A 5 6.53 -19.02 -3.98
CA SER A 5 5.26 -18.86 -4.70
C SER A 5 4.73 -17.42 -4.64
N PHE A 6 4.02 -17.01 -5.68
CA PHE A 6 3.28 -15.74 -5.69
C PHE A 6 2.17 -15.73 -4.62
N ALA A 7 1.61 -16.89 -4.29
CA ALA A 7 0.59 -17.01 -3.24
C ALA A 7 1.15 -16.63 -1.86
N ASP A 8 2.40 -17.00 -1.55
CA ASP A 8 3.04 -16.64 -0.29
C ASP A 8 3.30 -15.13 -0.21
N ALA A 9 3.69 -14.53 -1.35
CA ALA A 9 3.84 -13.08 -1.46
C ALA A 9 2.51 -12.31 -1.31
N LEU A 10 1.38 -12.90 -1.70
CA LEU A 10 0.05 -12.32 -1.50
C LEU A 10 -0.39 -12.38 -0.03
N ARG A 11 0.00 -13.42 0.72
CA ARG A 11 -0.34 -13.55 2.14
C ARG A 11 0.36 -12.51 3.00
N ASP A 12 1.63 -12.23 2.71
CA ASP A 12 2.39 -11.16 3.38
C ASP A 12 2.00 -9.75 2.89
N LEU A 13 1.11 -9.66 1.88
CA LEU A 13 0.66 -8.39 1.33
C LEU A 13 -0.23 -7.61 2.32
N ASP A 14 -0.98 -8.29 3.18
CA ASP A 14 -1.86 -7.67 4.19
C ASP A 14 -1.09 -6.76 5.15
N ASP A 15 0.00 -7.30 5.72
CA ASP A 15 0.89 -6.58 6.61
C ASP A 15 1.69 -5.50 5.86
N CYS A 16 2.15 -5.84 4.66
CA CYS A 16 2.85 -4.90 3.76
C CYS A 16 2.01 -3.65 3.49
N LEU A 17 0.76 -3.82 3.03
CA LEU A 17 -0.14 -2.72 2.71
C LEU A 17 -0.42 -1.88 3.95
N THR A 18 -0.75 -2.52 5.07
CA THR A 18 -1.00 -1.86 6.34
C THR A 18 0.18 -0.98 6.75
N LEU A 19 1.41 -1.48 6.65
CA LEU A 19 2.61 -0.72 6.98
C LEU A 19 2.84 0.43 6.00
N VAL A 20 2.76 0.19 4.69
CA VAL A 20 2.98 1.23 3.67
C VAL A 20 1.96 2.37 3.82
N PHE A 21 0.67 2.06 4.08
CA PHE A 21 -0.36 3.07 4.33
C PHE A 21 -0.14 3.83 5.65
N LEU A 22 0.33 3.15 6.69
CA LEU A 22 0.69 3.78 7.96
C LEU A 22 1.81 4.81 7.75
N PHE A 23 2.90 4.41 7.10
CA PHE A 23 4.03 5.28 6.80
C PHE A 23 3.68 6.44 5.87
N ALA A 24 2.83 6.22 4.87
CA ALA A 24 2.38 7.27 3.95
C ALA A 24 1.66 8.42 4.68
N ASN A 25 1.05 8.14 5.84
CA ASN A 25 0.32 9.08 6.69
C ASN A 25 1.18 9.73 7.79
N PHE A 26 2.35 9.20 8.15
CA PHE A 26 3.19 9.77 9.22
C PHE A 26 3.94 11.04 8.77
N PRO A 27 3.75 12.20 9.44
CA PRO A 27 4.42 13.45 9.06
C PRO A 27 5.88 13.52 9.50
N LEU A 28 6.27 12.89 10.62
CA LEU A 28 7.64 12.97 11.17
C LEU A 28 8.67 12.26 10.28
N LEU A 29 8.28 11.12 9.69
CA LEU A 29 9.10 10.33 8.78
C LEU A 29 9.35 11.01 7.43
N LYS A 30 8.49 11.97 7.03
CA LYS A 30 8.69 12.76 5.80
C LYS A 30 10.03 13.48 5.77
N LYS A 31 10.51 13.96 6.92
CA LYS A 31 11.73 14.78 6.98
C LYS A 31 13.02 13.96 6.86
N LEU A 32 12.98 12.69 7.24
CA LEU A 32 14.15 11.79 7.24
C LEU A 32 14.20 10.87 6.03
N TYR A 33 13.06 10.52 5.42
CA TYR A 33 12.95 9.48 4.40
C TYR A 33 12.10 9.88 3.19
N GLU A 34 12.10 11.17 2.83
CA GLU A 34 11.25 11.75 1.79
C GLU A 34 11.16 10.97 0.45
N PRO A 35 12.26 10.52 -0.18
CA PRO A 35 12.17 9.76 -1.44
C PRO A 35 11.49 8.40 -1.27
N ARG A 36 11.69 7.73 -0.12
CA ARG A 36 11.06 6.44 0.18
C ARG A 36 9.56 6.58 0.43
N LEU A 37 9.13 7.62 1.13
CA LEU A 37 7.70 7.90 1.31
C LEU A 37 6.99 8.24 0.00
N ARG A 38 7.66 8.94 -0.93
CA ARG A 38 7.10 9.19 -2.26
C ARG A 38 6.87 7.89 -3.03
N LEU A 39 7.82 6.96 -2.99
CA LEU A 39 7.67 5.64 -3.60
C LEU A 39 6.53 4.85 -2.97
N CYS A 40 6.47 4.82 -1.63
CA CYS A 40 5.38 4.16 -0.88
C CYS A 40 4.01 4.67 -1.32
N ARG A 41 3.82 5.99 -1.36
CA ARG A 41 2.57 6.62 -1.79
C ARG A 41 2.20 6.25 -3.21
N ARG A 42 3.18 6.27 -4.12
CA ARG A 42 2.98 5.87 -5.51
C ARG A 42 2.52 4.41 -5.59
N LEU A 43 3.26 3.49 -4.97
CA LEU A 43 2.93 2.06 -4.98
C LEU A 43 1.56 1.75 -4.35
N SER A 44 1.19 2.44 -3.26
CA SER A 44 -0.14 2.33 -2.66
C SER A 44 -1.25 2.76 -3.62
N VAL A 45 -1.06 3.87 -4.34
CA VAL A 45 -2.05 4.35 -5.31
C VAL A 45 -2.13 3.42 -6.51
N GLU A 46 -0.99 2.89 -6.99
CA GLU A 46 -0.95 1.89 -8.06
C GLU A 46 -1.71 0.60 -7.65
N PHE A 47 -1.53 0.13 -6.42
CA PHE A 47 -2.27 -1.01 -5.90
C PHE A 47 -3.77 -0.74 -5.80
N LEU A 48 -4.18 0.43 -5.27
CA LEU A 48 -5.58 0.82 -5.22
C LEU A 48 -6.20 0.93 -6.61
N HIS A 49 -5.46 1.48 -7.58
CA HIS A 49 -5.90 1.56 -8.97
C HIS A 49 -6.12 0.16 -9.55
N TYR A 50 -5.22 -0.79 -9.28
CA TYR A 50 -5.42 -2.19 -9.67
C TYR A 50 -6.71 -2.75 -9.07
N VAL A 51 -6.94 -2.61 -7.77
CA VAL A 51 -8.15 -3.12 -7.08
C VAL A 51 -9.44 -2.54 -7.67
N ILE A 52 -9.42 -1.26 -8.05
CA ILE A 52 -10.56 -0.59 -8.70
C ILE A 52 -10.75 -1.14 -10.12
N ALA A 53 -9.67 -1.25 -10.91
CA ALA A 53 -9.72 -1.72 -12.30
C ALA A 53 -10.10 -3.20 -12.41
N SER A 54 -9.67 -4.04 -11.47
CA SER A 54 -9.99 -5.47 -11.43
C SER A 54 -11.36 -5.77 -10.82
N GLY A 55 -11.98 -4.82 -10.12
CA GLY A 55 -13.24 -5.03 -9.40
C GLY A 55 -13.11 -6.06 -8.26
N SER A 56 -11.91 -6.25 -7.72
CA SER A 56 -11.59 -7.30 -6.73
C SER A 56 -12.09 -7.01 -5.31
N LEU A 57 -12.58 -5.80 -5.02
CA LEU A 57 -13.03 -5.41 -3.68
C LEU A 57 -14.31 -6.16 -3.29
N LYS A 58 -14.31 -6.81 -2.12
CA LYS A 58 -15.44 -7.59 -1.60
C LYS A 58 -16.17 -6.90 -0.46
N LYS A 59 -15.42 -6.45 0.55
CA LYS A 59 -15.98 -5.84 1.76
C LYS A 59 -15.13 -4.64 2.17
N CYS A 60 -15.79 -3.62 2.68
CA CYS A 60 -15.14 -2.49 3.32
C CYS A 60 -15.90 -2.15 4.61
N PHE A 61 -15.17 -1.86 5.68
CA PHE A 61 -15.77 -1.43 6.94
C PHE A 61 -14.97 -0.30 7.57
N ILE A 62 -15.68 0.61 8.24
CA ILE A 62 -15.08 1.77 8.90
C ILE A 62 -15.01 1.48 10.39
N SER A 63 -13.85 1.73 10.98
CA SER A 63 -13.62 1.62 12.42
C SER A 63 -13.05 2.94 12.95
N ILE A 64 -12.97 3.03 14.29
CA ILE A 64 -12.31 4.13 15.00
C ILE A 64 -10.80 4.15 14.64
N LYS A 65 -10.19 2.98 14.40
CA LYS A 65 -8.77 2.87 14.04
C LYS A 65 -8.46 3.29 12.60
N GLY A 66 -9.43 3.15 11.68
CA GLY A 66 -9.20 3.36 10.26
C GLY A 66 -10.25 2.72 9.37
N TYR A 67 -9.97 2.72 8.07
CA TYR A 67 -10.75 2.05 7.04
C TYR A 67 -10.17 0.67 6.78
N TYR A 68 -10.99 -0.36 6.86
CA TYR A 68 -10.59 -1.73 6.53
C TYR A 68 -11.15 -2.10 5.17
N PHE A 69 -10.29 -2.67 4.33
CA PHE A 69 -10.63 -3.12 2.99
C PHE A 69 -10.29 -4.59 2.85
N GLN A 70 -11.16 -5.32 2.18
CA GLN A 70 -11.00 -6.74 1.88
C GLN A 70 -11.19 -6.94 0.39
N ALA A 71 -10.15 -7.41 -0.31
CA ALA A 71 -10.19 -7.73 -1.73
C ALA A 71 -9.83 -9.20 -1.98
N GLU A 72 -10.42 -9.79 -3.01
CA GLU A 72 -10.09 -11.14 -3.46
C GLU A 72 -9.18 -11.06 -4.69
N ILE A 73 -7.94 -11.49 -4.55
CA ILE A 73 -6.93 -11.51 -5.62
C ILE A 73 -6.50 -12.95 -5.83
N ARG A 74 -6.80 -13.53 -7.00
CA ARG A 74 -6.52 -14.94 -7.35
C ARG A 74 -7.06 -15.98 -6.34
N GLY A 75 -8.21 -15.72 -5.75
CA GLY A 75 -8.82 -16.61 -4.75
C GLY A 75 -8.21 -16.51 -3.35
N GLU A 76 -7.19 -15.67 -3.14
CA GLU A 76 -6.70 -15.31 -1.82
C GLU A 76 -7.39 -14.00 -1.36
N ILE A 77 -7.79 -13.99 -0.10
CA ILE A 77 -8.47 -12.85 0.52
C ILE A 77 -7.42 -11.99 1.20
N ILE A 78 -7.32 -10.74 0.75
CA ILE A 78 -6.33 -9.77 1.21
C ILE A 78 -7.06 -8.70 2.00
N THR A 79 -6.70 -8.52 3.27
CA THR A 79 -7.30 -7.54 4.17
C THR A 79 -6.27 -6.55 4.68
N TRP A 80 -6.46 -5.27 4.39
CA TRP A 80 -5.56 -4.21 4.88
C TRP A 80 -6.34 -3.08 5.54
N ILE A 81 -5.64 -2.34 6.42
CA ILE A 81 -6.17 -1.15 7.08
C ILE A 81 -5.47 0.11 6.59
N ILE A 82 -6.26 1.14 6.31
CA ILE A 82 -5.79 2.50 6.08
C ILE A 82 -6.13 3.33 7.32
N PRO A 83 -5.14 3.74 8.13
CA PRO A 83 -5.39 4.51 9.34
C PRO A 83 -5.95 5.91 9.02
N HIS A 84 -6.78 6.44 9.92
CA HIS A 84 -7.27 7.81 9.80
C HIS A 84 -6.11 8.81 9.89
N LYS A 85 -6.21 9.91 9.14
CA LYS A 85 -5.20 10.99 9.13
C LYS A 85 -5.17 11.81 10.44
N LEU A 86 -6.03 11.50 11.40
CA LEU A 86 -6.19 12.27 12.64
C LEU A 86 -5.04 11.98 13.61
N GLY A 87 -4.18 12.98 13.81
CA GLY A 87 -3.24 13.19 14.92
C GLY A 87 -2.80 11.94 15.69
N HIS A 88 -1.86 11.18 15.14
CA HIS A 88 -1.20 10.13 15.91
C HIS A 88 -0.42 10.78 17.06
N LYS A 89 -0.75 10.44 18.31
CA LYS A 89 0.15 10.68 19.45
C LYS A 89 1.39 9.81 19.22
N ASN A 90 2.53 10.45 18.97
CA ASN A 90 3.81 9.79 18.83
C ASN A 90 4.06 8.88 20.04
N PRO A 91 4.10 7.55 19.88
CA PRO A 91 4.68 6.71 20.91
C PRO A 91 6.20 6.94 20.85
N ALA A 92 6.78 7.49 21.91
CA ALA A 92 8.22 7.77 21.98
C ALA A 92 9.09 6.50 21.95
N ASP A 93 8.47 5.33 21.97
CA ASP A 93 9.09 4.02 22.18
C ASP A 93 9.19 3.15 20.90
N VAL A 94 8.94 3.74 19.72
CA VAL A 94 9.00 3.01 18.45
C VAL A 94 10.33 3.29 17.75
N ASP A 95 11.11 2.23 17.50
CA ASP A 95 12.34 2.33 16.72
C ASP A 95 12.04 2.47 15.22
N PHE A 96 12.10 3.72 14.75
CA PHE A 96 11.89 4.07 13.35
C PHE A 96 12.95 3.50 12.39
N LYS A 97 14.14 3.11 12.86
CA LYS A 97 15.19 2.53 11.99
C LYS A 97 14.80 1.13 11.53
N ILE A 98 14.39 0.27 12.46
CA ILE A 98 13.94 -1.09 12.16
C ILE A 98 12.73 -1.03 11.23
N MET A 99 11.78 -0.16 11.58
CA MET A 99 10.59 0.15 10.79
C MET A 99 10.93 0.59 9.35
N ALA A 100 11.98 1.39 9.14
CA ALA A 100 12.43 1.80 7.81
C ALA A 100 13.03 0.64 7.00
N THR A 101 13.75 -0.29 7.62
CA THR A 101 14.28 -1.48 6.96
C THR A 101 13.16 -2.40 6.47
N PHE A 102 12.12 -2.61 7.30
CA PHE A 102 10.92 -3.33 6.89
C PHE A 102 10.21 -2.64 5.72
N LEU A 103 10.08 -1.31 5.78
CA LEU A 103 9.47 -0.55 4.69
C LEU A 103 10.20 -0.77 3.35
N GLU A 104 11.52 -0.82 3.35
CA GLU A 104 12.32 -1.05 2.15
C GLU A 104 12.07 -2.45 1.54
N PHE A 105 12.00 -3.47 2.39
CA PHE A 105 11.61 -4.82 1.97
C PHE A 105 10.20 -4.84 1.37
N TYR A 106 9.23 -4.25 2.07
CA TYR A 106 7.83 -4.22 1.66
C TYR A 106 7.57 -3.41 0.38
N THR A 107 8.27 -2.28 0.19
CA THR A 107 8.16 -1.53 -1.08
C THR A 107 8.66 -2.32 -2.28
N THR A 108 9.72 -3.10 -2.11
CA THR A 108 10.25 -3.97 -3.17
C THR A 108 9.29 -5.12 -3.47
N LEU A 109 8.70 -5.73 -2.44
CA LEU A 109 7.65 -6.75 -2.57
C LEU A 109 6.42 -6.18 -3.31
N LEU A 110 5.91 -5.03 -2.86
CA LEU A 110 4.73 -4.39 -3.44
C LEU A 110 4.97 -3.97 -4.89
N GLY A 111 6.17 -3.49 -5.22
CA GLY A 111 6.55 -3.18 -6.60
C GLY A 111 6.54 -4.42 -7.51
N PHE A 112 7.06 -5.55 -7.03
CA PHE A 112 7.02 -6.82 -7.77
C PHE A 112 5.58 -7.36 -7.93
N VAL A 113 4.77 -7.29 -6.87
CA VAL A 113 3.37 -7.70 -6.89
C VAL A 113 2.57 -6.83 -7.86
N ASN A 114 2.69 -5.50 -7.78
CA ASN A 114 2.02 -4.58 -8.70
C ASN A 114 2.41 -4.85 -10.15
N TYR A 115 3.71 -5.01 -10.45
CA TYR A 115 4.17 -5.33 -11.81
C TYR A 115 3.50 -6.61 -12.33
N LYS A 116 3.46 -7.67 -11.52
CA LYS A 116 2.86 -8.95 -11.90
C LYS A 116 1.34 -8.87 -12.06
N LEU A 117 0.64 -8.16 -11.17
CA LEU A 117 -0.81 -7.94 -11.25
C LEU A 117 -1.20 -7.14 -12.50
N TYR A 118 -0.45 -6.08 -12.81
CA TYR A 118 -0.66 -5.27 -14.03
C TYR A 118 -0.36 -6.07 -15.30
N SER A 119 0.75 -6.82 -15.33
CA SER A 119 1.12 -7.66 -16.47
C SER A 119 0.05 -8.70 -16.79
N GLU A 120 -0.61 -9.28 -15.78
CA GLU A 120 -1.67 -10.26 -15.99
C GLU A 120 -3.01 -9.66 -16.39
N HIS A 121 -3.32 -8.44 -15.94
CA HIS A 121 -4.50 -7.71 -16.39
C HIS A 121 -4.31 -7.02 -17.76
N GLY A 122 -3.14 -7.17 -18.39
CA GLY A 122 -2.83 -6.51 -19.67
C GLY A 122 -2.70 -4.98 -19.56
N LEU A 123 -2.49 -4.47 -18.34
CA LEU A 123 -2.36 -3.04 -18.06
C LEU A 123 -0.90 -2.61 -18.21
N ILE A 124 -0.67 -1.43 -18.81
CA ILE A 124 0.68 -0.88 -18.96
C ILE A 124 1.20 -0.45 -17.59
N TYR A 125 2.27 -1.09 -17.15
CA TYR A 125 3.06 -0.68 -15.99
C TYR A 125 4.31 0.08 -16.46
N PRO A 126 4.68 1.21 -15.83
CA PRO A 126 3.97 1.91 -14.75
C PRO A 126 2.74 2.68 -15.26
N PRO A 127 1.64 2.71 -14.49
CA PRO A 127 0.45 3.48 -14.86
C PRO A 127 0.79 4.98 -14.91
N LYS A 128 0.46 5.62 -16.02
CA LYS A 128 0.48 7.09 -16.13
C LYS A 128 -0.73 7.62 -15.37
N LEU A 129 -0.60 7.80 -14.05
CA LEU A 129 -1.60 8.49 -13.25
C LEU A 129 -1.62 9.97 -13.68
N THR A 130 -2.43 10.31 -14.68
CA THR A 130 -2.76 11.70 -15.00
C THR A 130 -3.61 12.23 -13.87
N PHE A 131 -2.98 12.92 -12.90
CA PHE A 131 -3.71 13.71 -11.93
C PHE A 131 -4.30 14.88 -12.71
N THR A 132 -5.56 14.77 -13.14
CA THR A 132 -6.33 15.95 -13.56
C THR A 132 -6.77 16.64 -12.27
N PRO A 133 -6.13 17.74 -11.85
CA PRO A 133 -6.65 18.51 -10.73
C PRO A 133 -8.06 18.93 -11.12
N THR A 134 -9.04 18.56 -10.29
CA THR A 134 -10.39 19.07 -10.42
C THR A 134 -10.31 20.56 -10.14
N THR A 135 -10.17 21.35 -11.20
CA THR A 135 -10.31 22.81 -11.14
C THR A 135 -11.78 23.06 -10.77
N SER A 136 -12.04 23.19 -9.47
CA SER A 136 -13.34 23.68 -8.98
C SER A 136 -13.52 25.08 -9.54
N SER A 137 -14.47 25.19 -10.47
CA SER A 137 -15.03 26.44 -10.99
C SER A 137 -15.85 27.14 -9.92
#